data_AF-A0A850AFD3-F1
#
_entry.id   AF-A0A850AFD3-F1
#
_cell.length_a   1.000
_cell.length_b   1.000
_cell.length_c   1.000
_cell.angle_alpha   90.00
_cell.angle_beta   90.00
_cell.angle_gamma   90.00
#
_symmetry.space_group_name_H-M   'P 1'
#
loop_
_entity.id
_entity.type
_entity.pdbx_description
1 polymer ?
#
loop_
_entity_poly.entity_id
_entity_poly.type
_entity_poly.pdbx_seq_one_letter_code
_entity_poly.pdbx_strand_id
1 'polypeptide(L)'
;AAAPPAAQALPLALQDVQIACGPGQPAIHLTWLAWGWVDTPHTLYLHLLDANGAKIAQVDAALDPPPAAWPLRTPVPITQTLDPPAIPPASLRLGLYAWADAFQTIIPAHFFAPDRTLTAQIDLPWPDCAPAP
;
A
#
# COMPACT_ATOMS: atom_id res chain seq x y z
N ALA A 1 -22.42 5.76 25.95
CA ALA A 1 -21.33 5.62 24.97
C ALA A 1 -21.94 5.25 23.63
N ALA A 2 -21.58 5.93 22.54
CA ALA A 2 -22.01 5.52 21.21
C ALA A 2 -21.37 4.15 20.89
N ALA A 3 -22.12 3.25 20.26
CA ALA A 3 -21.57 1.99 19.79
C ALA A 3 -20.46 2.29 18.76
N PRO A 4 -19.33 1.57 18.79
CA PRO A 4 -18.32 1.73 17.75
C PRO A 4 -18.97 1.45 16.39
N PRO A 5 -18.61 2.20 15.34
CA PRO A 5 -19.15 1.95 14.01
C PRO A 5 -18.87 0.50 13.62
N ALA A 6 -19.87 -0.15 13.01
CA ALA A 6 -19.71 -1.49 12.48
C ALA A 6 -18.54 -1.48 11.49
N ALA A 7 -17.51 -2.29 11.74
CA ALA A 7 -16.38 -2.43 10.83
C ALA A 7 -16.92 -2.78 9.43
N GLN A 8 -16.82 -1.84 8.49
CA GLN A 8 -17.13 -2.12 7.10
C GLN A 8 -16.11 -3.14 6.60
N ALA A 9 -16.60 -4.26 6.06
CA ALA A 9 -15.74 -5.20 5.37
C ALA A 9 -15.09 -4.45 4.21
N LEU A 10 -13.76 -4.41 4.21
CA LEU A 10 -13.01 -3.73 3.16
C LEU A 10 -12.92 -4.68 1.97
N PRO A 11 -13.38 -4.26 0.79
CA PRO A 11 -13.46 -5.16 -0.35
C PRO A 11 -12.08 -5.53 -0.89
N LEU A 12 -11.03 -4.82 -0.47
CA LEU A 12 -9.63 -5.09 -0.80
C LEU A 12 -8.80 -5.23 0.48
N ALA A 13 -7.70 -5.98 0.41
CA ALA A 13 -6.75 -6.12 1.51
C ALA A 13 -5.36 -6.44 0.97
N LEU A 14 -4.33 -5.74 1.45
CA LEU A 14 -2.93 -6.12 1.24
C LEU A 14 -2.58 -7.29 2.15
N GLN A 15 -2.05 -8.37 1.59
CA GLN A 15 -1.65 -9.56 2.33
C GLN A 15 -0.17 -9.55 2.70
N ASP A 16 0.68 -9.09 1.77
CA ASP A 16 2.14 -9.17 1.91
C ASP A 16 2.82 -7.99 1.22
N VAL A 17 3.97 -7.59 1.77
CA VAL A 17 4.87 -6.58 1.20
C VAL A 17 6.30 -7.06 1.33
N GLN A 18 7.00 -7.13 0.21
CA GLN A 18 8.41 -7.45 0.15
C GLN A 18 9.16 -6.35 -0.60
N ILE A 19 10.29 -5.93 -0.05
CA ILE A 19 11.16 -4.94 -0.67
C ILE A 19 12.44 -5.67 -1.06
N ALA A 20 12.69 -5.80 -2.36
CA ALA A 20 13.90 -6.37 -2.91
C ALA A 20 14.88 -5.24 -3.27
N CYS A 21 15.95 -5.12 -2.49
CA CYS A 21 17.07 -4.26 -2.82
C CYS A 21 18.02 -4.97 -3.80
N GLY A 22 18.43 -4.29 -4.87
CA GLY A 22 19.41 -4.78 -5.83
C GLY A 22 20.31 -3.64 -6.31
N PRO A 23 21.25 -3.88 -7.25
CA PRO A 23 22.13 -2.84 -7.79
C PRO A 23 21.41 -1.76 -8.63
N GLY A 24 20.08 -1.86 -8.77
CA GLY A 24 19.24 -0.91 -9.48
C GLY A 24 18.14 -0.33 -8.59
N GLN A 25 17.00 -0.01 -9.18
CA GLN A 25 15.84 0.48 -8.44
C GLN A 25 15.32 -0.61 -7.48
N PRO A 26 15.02 -0.26 -6.22
CA PRO A 26 14.32 -1.16 -5.32
C PRO A 26 12.98 -1.60 -5.93
N ALA A 27 12.74 -2.91 -5.91
CA ALA A 27 11.46 -3.48 -6.33
C ALA A 27 10.58 -3.75 -5.10
N ILE A 28 9.35 -3.27 -5.16
CA ILE A 28 8.33 -3.46 -4.13
C ILE A 28 7.33 -4.47 -4.68
N HIS A 29 7.31 -5.65 -4.08
CA HIS A 29 6.35 -6.70 -4.39
C HIS A 29 5.22 -6.66 -3.36
N LEU A 30 4.01 -6.46 -3.85
CA LEU A 30 2.79 -6.39 -3.08
C LEU A 30 1.92 -7.58 -3.44
N THR A 31 1.26 -8.17 -2.46
CA THR A 31 0.22 -9.17 -2.72
C THR A 31 -1.10 -8.64 -2.18
N TRP A 32 -2.08 -8.45 -3.05
CA TRP A 32 -3.41 -7.97 -2.67
C TRP A 32 -4.47 -9.06 -2.75
N LEU A 33 -5.60 -8.84 -2.11
CA LEU A 33 -6.73 -9.75 -2.08
C LEU A 33 -8.04 -8.95 -2.18
N ALA A 34 -8.95 -9.36 -3.06
CA ALA A 34 -10.32 -8.85 -3.05
C ALA A 34 -11.23 -9.73 -2.17
N TRP A 35 -11.81 -9.17 -1.10
CA TRP A 35 -12.80 -9.86 -0.26
C TRP A 35 -14.24 -9.67 -0.72
N GLY A 36 -14.48 -8.63 -1.52
CA GLY A 36 -15.77 -8.29 -2.09
C GLY A 36 -15.61 -7.65 -3.47
N TRP A 37 -16.74 -7.40 -4.13
CA TRP A 37 -16.75 -6.71 -5.41
C TRP A 37 -16.27 -5.27 -5.27
N VAL A 38 -15.46 -4.83 -6.22
CA VAL A 38 -14.96 -3.47 -6.33
C VAL A 38 -15.27 -3.00 -7.73
N ASP A 39 -16.16 -2.03 -7.90
CA ASP A 39 -16.53 -1.50 -9.22
C ASP A 39 -15.83 -0.17 -9.53
N THR A 40 -15.13 0.38 -8.55
CA THR A 40 -14.50 1.70 -8.64
C THR A 40 -13.02 1.55 -9.03
N PRO A 41 -12.51 2.36 -9.99
CA PRO A 41 -11.08 2.40 -10.29
C PRO A 41 -10.28 2.85 -9.06
N HIS A 42 -9.21 2.11 -8.76
CA HIS A 42 -8.28 2.48 -7.70
C HIS A 42 -6.88 2.72 -8.26
N THR A 43 -6.16 3.63 -7.61
CA THR A 43 -4.75 3.92 -7.85
C THR A 43 -3.95 3.43 -6.65
N LEU A 44 -2.89 2.67 -6.92
CA LEU A 44 -1.86 2.33 -5.94
C LEU A 44 -0.98 3.55 -5.71
N TYR A 45 -0.77 3.91 -4.45
CA TYR A 45 0.26 4.87 -4.08
C TYR A 45 1.36 4.19 -3.26
N LEU A 46 2.60 4.55 -3.57
CA LEU A 46 3.81 4.20 -2.84
C LEU A 46 4.60 5.48 -2.60
N HIS A 47 4.76 5.89 -1.36
CA HIS A 47 5.45 7.12 -0.98
C HIS A 47 6.68 6.77 -0.12
N LEU A 48 7.86 7.19 -0.54
CA LEU A 48 9.04 7.17 0.33
C LEU A 48 9.06 8.44 1.16
N LEU A 49 9.25 8.27 2.46
CA LEU A 49 9.31 9.37 3.42
C LEU A 49 10.72 9.42 4.03
N ASP A 50 11.23 10.62 4.28
CA ASP A 50 12.44 10.84 5.06
C ASP A 50 12.19 10.66 6.57
N ALA A 51 13.24 10.86 7.39
CA ALA A 51 13.16 10.75 8.85
C ALA A 51 12.22 11.78 9.51
N ASN A 52 11.83 12.84 8.80
CA ASN A 52 10.89 13.86 9.26
C ASN A 52 9.46 13.60 8.76
N GLY A 53 9.23 12.52 8.00
CA GLY A 53 7.95 12.21 7.37
C GLY A 53 7.68 13.00 6.08
N ALA A 54 8.67 13.72 5.54
CA ALA A 54 8.53 14.42 4.27
C ALA A 54 8.66 13.44 3.10
N LYS A 55 7.77 13.57 2.10
CA LYS A 55 7.77 12.71 0.91
C LYS A 55 8.95 13.06 0.00
N ILE A 56 9.85 12.10 -0.22
CA ILE A 56 11.07 12.26 -1.03
C ILE A 56 11.01 11.53 -2.38
N ALA A 57 10.11 10.55 -2.53
CA ALA A 57 9.78 9.92 -3.81
C ALA A 57 8.35 9.37 -3.76
N GLN A 58 7.74 9.19 -4.94
CA GLN A 58 6.41 8.60 -5.03
C GLN A 58 6.17 7.86 -6.34
N VAL A 59 5.28 6.87 -6.28
CA VAL A 59 4.62 6.26 -7.42
C VAL A 59 3.12 6.26 -7.16
N ASP A 60 2.37 6.80 -8.11
CA ASP A 60 0.92 6.67 -8.21
C ASP A 60 0.63 5.91 -9.50
N ALA A 61 0.15 4.68 -9.39
CA ALA A 61 -0.02 3.77 -10.52
C ALA A 61 -1.45 3.25 -10.62
N ALA A 62 -1.99 3.27 -11.84
CA ALA A 62 -3.18 2.47 -12.14
C ALA A 62 -2.86 0.98 -11.95
N LEU A 63 -3.83 0.23 -11.45
CA LEU A 63 -3.70 -1.21 -11.27
C LEU A 63 -4.08 -1.92 -12.58
N ASP A 64 -3.23 -2.87 -13.00
CA ASP A 64 -3.47 -3.74 -14.15
C ASP A 64 -3.26 -5.22 -13.73
N PRO A 65 -4.32 -6.05 -13.73
CA PRO A 65 -5.71 -5.69 -14.03
C PRO A 65 -6.31 -4.76 -12.95
N PRO A 66 -7.36 -3.97 -13.26
CA PRO A 66 -8.03 -3.16 -12.26
C PRO A 66 -8.72 -4.03 -11.21
N PRO A 67 -8.96 -3.53 -9.97
CA PRO A 67 -9.57 -4.32 -8.90
C PRO A 67 -10.90 -4.98 -9.25
N ALA A 68 -11.70 -4.37 -10.13
CA ALA A 68 -12.95 -4.93 -10.61
C ALA A 68 -12.81 -6.27 -11.35
N ALA A 69 -11.62 -6.55 -11.87
CA ALA A 69 -11.31 -7.80 -12.54
C ALA A 69 -10.57 -8.79 -11.63
N TRP A 70 -10.30 -8.44 -10.36
CA TRP A 70 -9.59 -9.33 -9.46
C TRP A 70 -10.49 -10.50 -9.01
N PRO A 71 -9.99 -11.74 -9.10
CA PRO A 71 -10.71 -12.88 -8.56
C PRO A 71 -10.87 -12.75 -7.04
N LEU A 72 -12.10 -12.93 -6.55
CA LEU A 72 -12.38 -12.89 -5.11
C LEU A 72 -11.55 -13.92 -4.37
N ARG A 73 -11.02 -13.52 -3.21
CA ARG A 73 -10.23 -14.36 -2.29
C ARG A 73 -9.03 -15.04 -2.95
N THR A 74 -8.55 -14.48 -4.05
CA THR A 74 -7.35 -14.95 -4.74
C THR A 74 -6.25 -13.88 -4.67
N PRO A 75 -5.04 -14.23 -4.22
CA PRO A 75 -3.92 -13.30 -4.17
C PRO A 75 -3.57 -12.75 -5.55
N VAL A 76 -3.44 -11.42 -5.66
CA VAL A 76 -3.07 -10.70 -6.87
C VAL A 76 -1.70 -10.04 -6.64
N PRO A 77 -0.63 -10.54 -7.27
CA PRO A 77 0.69 -9.97 -7.12
C PRO A 77 0.81 -8.68 -7.96
N ILE A 78 1.39 -7.65 -7.37
CA ILE A 78 1.69 -6.37 -8.02
C ILE A 78 3.15 -6.05 -7.72
N THR A 79 3.90 -5.67 -8.74
CA THR A 79 5.28 -5.20 -8.59
C THR A 79 5.38 -3.77 -9.05
N GLN A 80 6.04 -2.94 -8.26
CA GLN A 80 6.38 -1.56 -8.60
C GLN A 80 7.85 -1.32 -8.34
N THR A 81 8.46 -0.45 -9.12
CA THR A 81 9.81 0.06 -8.84
C THR A 81 9.71 1.52 -8.45
N LEU A 82 10.60 1.94 -7.55
CA LEU A 82 10.76 3.34 -7.20
C LEU A 82 12.15 3.80 -7.62
N ASP A 83 12.22 4.99 -8.21
CA ASP A 83 13.50 5.64 -8.41
C ASP A 83 14.18 5.87 -7.04
N PRO A 84 15.46 5.51 -6.90
CA PRO A 84 16.17 5.73 -5.65
C PRO A 84 16.25 7.24 -5.36
N PRO A 85 15.75 7.71 -4.21
CA PRO A 85 15.83 9.12 -3.86
C PRO A 85 17.27 9.51 -3.53
N ALA A 86 17.61 10.79 -3.77
CA ALA A 86 18.91 11.35 -3.37
C ALA A 86 19.07 11.44 -1.83
N ILE A 87 17.95 11.44 -1.10
CA ILE A 87 17.88 11.48 0.35
C ILE A 87 17.62 10.06 0.86
N PRO A 88 18.30 9.57 1.91
CA PRO A 88 17.99 8.28 2.50
C PRO A 88 16.53 8.20 2.97
N PRO A 89 15.73 7.25 2.47
CA PRO A 89 14.37 7.00 2.95
C PRO A 89 14.41 6.39 4.36
N ALA A 90 13.45 6.80 5.19
CA ALA A 90 13.22 6.22 6.51
C ALA A 90 12.03 5.24 6.50
N SER A 91 11.00 5.53 5.71
CA SER A 91 9.81 4.67 5.64
C SER A 91 9.15 4.66 4.27
N LEU A 92 8.45 3.57 3.97
CA LEU A 92 7.54 3.42 2.84
C LEU A 92 6.10 3.49 3.33
N ARG A 93 5.35 4.42 2.76
CA ARG A 93 3.92 4.61 2.99
C ARG A 93 3.14 4.15 1.76
N LEU A 94 2.19 3.24 1.93
CA LEU A 94 1.44 2.69 0.80
C LEU A 94 -0.04 2.40 1.08
N GLY A 95 -0.80 2.26 0.00
CA GLY A 95 -2.22 1.90 0.00
C GLY A 95 -2.83 2.03 -1.40
N LEU A 96 -4.15 1.87 -1.52
CA LEU A 96 -4.88 2.29 -2.72
C LEU A 96 -5.89 3.39 -2.36
N TYR A 97 -6.21 4.25 -3.33
CA TYR A 97 -7.28 5.24 -3.25
C TYR A 97 -8.13 5.24 -4.52
N ALA A 98 -9.41 5.55 -4.38
CA ALA A 98 -10.28 5.87 -5.49
C ALA A 98 -10.27 7.39 -5.74
N TRP A 99 -10.32 7.83 -7.00
CA TRP A 99 -10.38 9.26 -7.34
C TRP A 99 -11.80 9.85 -7.23
N ALA A 100 -12.83 9.02 -7.38
CA ALA A 100 -14.23 9.43 -7.38
C ALA A 100 -14.80 9.69 -5.98
N ASP A 101 -14.23 9.02 -4.97
CA ASP A 101 -14.58 9.18 -3.56
C ASP A 101 -13.33 9.61 -2.82
N ALA A 102 -13.36 10.72 -2.08
CA ALA A 102 -12.24 11.13 -1.24
C ALA A 102 -11.82 9.96 -0.32
N PHE A 103 -10.63 9.37 -0.60
CA PHE A 103 -9.93 8.36 0.19
C PHE A 103 -10.80 7.21 0.73
N GLN A 104 -11.33 6.35 -0.14
CA GLN A 104 -11.64 4.97 0.31
C GLN A 104 -10.31 4.27 0.61
N THR A 105 -10.01 4.16 1.90
CA THR A 105 -8.75 3.66 2.38
C THR A 105 -8.86 2.17 2.68
N ILE A 106 -7.95 1.41 2.08
CA ILE A 106 -7.95 -0.04 2.18
C ILE A 106 -7.07 -0.45 3.35
N ILE A 107 -7.64 -1.28 4.23
CA ILE A 107 -7.09 -1.53 5.56
C ILE A 107 -7.03 -3.03 5.71
N PRO A 108 -5.85 -3.60 5.50
CA PRO A 108 -5.68 -5.02 5.72
C PRO A 108 -6.03 -5.40 7.15
N ALA A 109 -6.48 -6.63 7.35
CA ALA A 109 -6.90 -7.12 8.67
C ALA A 109 -5.78 -7.10 9.75
N HIS A 110 -4.52 -6.89 9.36
CA HIS A 110 -3.40 -6.68 10.28
C HIS A 110 -3.12 -5.21 10.64
N PHE A 111 -3.91 -4.25 10.12
CA PHE A 111 -3.87 -2.81 10.45
C PHE A 111 -4.95 -2.38 11.44
N PHE A 112 -5.65 -3.34 12.03
CA PHE A 112 -6.32 -3.04 13.29
C PHE A 112 -5.22 -3.03 14.36
N ALA A 113 -4.96 -1.85 14.92
CA ALA A 113 -4.36 -1.82 16.24
C ALA A 113 -5.22 -2.68 17.20
N PRO A 114 -4.68 -3.19 18.32
CA PRO A 114 -5.44 -4.03 19.25
C PRO A 114 -6.77 -3.39 19.73
N ASP A 115 -6.87 -2.06 19.66
CA ASP A 115 -8.06 -1.25 19.99
C ASP A 115 -9.06 -1.06 18.83
N ARG A 116 -8.80 -1.69 17.67
CA ARG A 116 -9.59 -1.58 16.42
C ARG A 116 -9.59 -0.20 15.78
N THR A 117 -8.62 0.66 16.12
CA THR A 117 -8.40 1.87 15.33
C THR A 117 -7.88 1.50 13.94
N LEU A 118 -8.40 2.23 12.97
CA LEU A 118 -8.44 1.87 11.57
C LEU A 118 -7.38 2.73 10.85
N THR A 119 -6.18 2.20 10.60
CA THR A 119 -5.16 2.91 9.84
C THR A 119 -5.22 2.49 8.37
N ALA A 120 -5.88 3.34 7.60
CA ALA A 120 -5.90 3.52 6.15
C ALA A 120 -4.63 3.23 5.33
N GLN A 121 -3.51 3.08 6.01
CA GLN A 121 -2.18 3.35 5.50
C GLN A 121 -1.22 2.45 6.25
N ILE A 122 -0.24 2.00 5.50
CA ILE A 122 0.84 1.17 6.02
C ILE A 122 2.12 1.95 5.91
N ASP A 123 2.75 2.22 7.05
CA ASP A 123 4.10 2.76 7.10
C ASP A 123 5.04 1.60 7.48
N LEU A 124 5.92 1.19 6.55
CA LEU A 124 6.95 0.18 6.76
C LEU A 124 8.31 0.86 6.93
N PRO A 125 9.19 0.37 7.82
CA PRO A 125 10.58 0.84 7.84
C PRO A 125 11.24 0.53 6.49
N TRP A 126 12.00 1.48 5.96
CA TRP A 126 12.72 1.26 4.72
C TRP A 126 14.00 0.45 4.99
N PRO A 127 14.25 -0.67 4.27
CA PRO A 127 15.49 -1.43 4.43
C PRO A 127 16.68 -0.66 3.86
N ASP A 128 17.87 -0.93 4.36
CA ASP A 128 19.09 -0.35 3.77
C ASP A 128 19.33 -0.94 2.37
N CYS A 129 18.87 -0.22 1.34
CA CYS A 129 19.07 -0.56 -0.06
C CYS A 129 20.30 0.16 -0.65
N ALA A 130 21.31 0.48 0.16
CA ALA A 130 22.54 1.09 -0.37
C ALA A 130 23.09 0.28 -1.56
N PRO A 131 23.42 0.93 -2.69
CA PRO A 131 24.07 0.23 -3.79
C PRO A 131 25.37 -0.37 -3.25
N ALA A 132 25.59 -1.66 -3.52
CA ALA A 132 26.84 -2.32 -3.17
C ALA A 132 28.02 -1.52 -3.76
N PRO A 133 29.11 -1.31 -3.00
CA PRO A 133 30.26 -0.51 -3.44
C PRO A 133 30.96 -1.09 -4.67
#